data_AF-A0A3T1B8Z8-F1
#
_entry.id   AF-A0A3T1B8Z8-F1
#
_cell.length_a   1.000
_cell.length_b   1.000
_cell.length_c   1.000
_cell.angle_alpha   90.00
_cell.angle_beta   90.00
_cell.angle_gamma   90.00
#
_symmetry.space_group_name_H-M   'P 1'
#
loop_
_entity.id
_entity.type
_entity.pdbx_description
1 polymer ?
#
loop_
_entity_poly.entity_id
_entity_poly.type
_entity_poly.pdbx_seq_one_letter_code
_entity_poly.pdbx_strand_id
1 'polypeptide(L)'
;MTRDLVGGAWASCATEVGITLEDPATGLPTGPALGSSAERVEAALTAAAELGAWDAAPADRAEILERIAVKVAEAAGEIVALESAATGVPIRQTTPLGMILAGAFALAAGQLRSGLLTSTATREDGREVLVERLPWGPAACLVPWNAPAPMAAHKVANALAAGCPAVLKPSEYAPFGTERLAVAIHEALTEAGAPPALFQLLHGGAAVGARIVSDPRIRAVSFTGGLGGGRAVAAACAYDIKPVQLELGGNNALIVMPDADEDAAARAAADLLTTLNGQWCRALGRLIVPAGREEALSSRILERVAAMSTGDPADESTDYGPLIHSGHRAAVIKARDGLGGTVHEAAVDGPGNTLAPSLVLGADPADTTDEIFGPVAAVHGYRDLDEAVALANGTRYGLEGYVIGTDVDAALATARRVRAGEVKVNGSSIMSLHLFTPRPAWGISGYSEEGTAETLLFFTNPRVVGVEGGFALHSRA
;
A
#
# COMPACT_ATOMS: atom_id res chain seq x y z
N MET A 1 -21.95 -2.18 12.33
CA MET A 1 -22.03 -0.77 12.80
C MET A 1 -20.60 -0.31 13.02
N THR A 2 -20.17 0.78 12.39
CA THR A 2 -18.79 1.29 12.49
C THR A 2 -18.49 1.84 13.89
N ARG A 3 -17.37 1.45 14.48
CA ARG A 3 -16.93 1.91 15.81
C ARG A 3 -15.48 2.36 15.79
N ASP A 4 -15.19 3.41 16.54
CA ASP A 4 -13.83 3.90 16.74
C ASP A 4 -13.29 3.50 18.14
N LEU A 5 -11.98 3.60 18.33
CA LEU A 5 -11.28 3.29 19.57
C LEU A 5 -10.46 4.50 20.00
N VAL A 6 -10.81 5.10 21.13
CA VAL A 6 -10.15 6.29 21.67
C VAL A 6 -9.88 6.10 23.15
N GLY A 7 -8.60 6.21 23.55
CA GLY A 7 -8.18 6.03 24.94
C GLY A 7 -8.64 4.70 25.57
N GLY A 8 -8.62 3.60 24.82
CA GLY A 8 -9.08 2.28 25.27
C GLY A 8 -10.60 2.08 25.30
N ALA A 9 -11.40 3.07 24.84
CA ALA A 9 -12.86 2.99 24.83
C ALA A 9 -13.42 2.96 23.41
N TRP A 10 -14.17 1.90 23.10
CA TRP A 10 -14.93 1.76 21.86
C TRP A 10 -16.21 2.60 21.90
N ALA A 11 -16.53 3.30 20.80
CA ALA A 11 -17.81 3.98 20.65
C ALA A 11 -18.31 3.90 19.20
N SER A 12 -19.63 3.99 19.03
CA SER A 12 -20.22 4.03 17.69
C SER A 12 -19.94 5.35 16.98
N CYS A 13 -19.54 5.26 15.73
CA CYS A 13 -19.48 6.41 14.83
C CYS A 13 -20.90 6.81 14.42
N ALA A 14 -21.18 8.11 14.34
CA ALA A 14 -22.50 8.64 13.97
C ALA A 14 -22.42 9.80 12.96
N THR A 15 -21.23 10.30 12.64
CA THR A 15 -21.06 11.40 11.70
C THR A 15 -21.04 10.86 10.27
N GLU A 16 -22.03 11.20 9.45
CA GLU A 16 -22.03 10.79 8.04
C GLU A 16 -20.91 11.46 7.26
N VAL A 17 -20.21 10.68 6.43
CA VAL A 17 -19.09 11.14 5.61
C VAL A 17 -19.54 11.65 4.23
N GLY A 18 -20.82 11.47 3.89
CA GLY A 18 -21.38 11.84 2.58
C GLY A 18 -21.11 10.80 1.48
N ILE A 19 -20.77 9.56 1.87
CA ILE A 19 -20.60 8.42 0.97
C ILE A 19 -21.63 7.36 1.36
N THR A 20 -22.34 6.83 0.37
CA THR A 20 -23.14 5.62 0.53
C THR A 20 -22.28 4.43 0.13
N LEU A 21 -22.11 3.50 1.06
CA LEU A 21 -21.43 2.23 0.79
C LEU A 21 -22.34 1.35 -0.07
N GLU A 22 -21.72 0.56 -0.93
CA GLU A 22 -22.38 -0.39 -1.80
C GLU A 22 -21.83 -1.79 -1.52
N ASP A 23 -22.62 -2.81 -1.79
CA ASP A 23 -22.12 -4.16 -1.99
C ASP A 23 -21.56 -4.22 -3.43
N PRO A 24 -20.23 -4.42 -3.62
CA PRO A 24 -19.61 -4.49 -4.94
C PRO A 24 -20.26 -5.53 -5.86
N ALA A 25 -20.71 -6.67 -5.31
CA ALA A 25 -21.24 -7.81 -6.06
C ALA A 25 -22.64 -7.55 -6.61
N THR A 26 -23.42 -6.69 -5.96
CA THR A 26 -24.80 -6.38 -6.39
C THR A 26 -24.98 -4.95 -6.89
N GLY A 27 -24.06 -4.04 -6.54
CA GLY A 27 -24.19 -2.60 -6.77
C GLY A 27 -25.26 -1.93 -5.89
N LEU A 28 -25.81 -2.65 -4.91
CA LEU A 28 -26.87 -2.14 -4.04
C LEU A 28 -26.29 -1.42 -2.83
N PRO A 29 -26.93 -0.34 -2.34
CA PRO A 29 -26.47 0.39 -1.17
C PRO A 29 -26.59 -0.46 0.11
N THR A 30 -25.55 -0.44 0.95
CA THR A 30 -25.50 -1.14 2.25
C THR A 30 -25.69 -0.20 3.44
N GLY A 31 -25.43 1.09 3.26
CA GLY A 31 -25.64 2.12 4.28
C GLY A 31 -24.69 3.31 4.13
N PRO A 32 -24.83 4.36 4.94
CA PRO A 32 -23.90 5.49 4.92
C PRO A 32 -22.54 5.09 5.51
N ALA A 33 -21.46 5.61 4.94
CA ALA A 33 -20.15 5.61 5.58
C ALA A 33 -20.17 6.57 6.78
N LEU A 34 -19.71 6.09 7.93
CA LEU A 34 -19.73 6.82 9.20
C LEU A 34 -18.30 7.12 9.67
N GLY A 35 -18.15 8.27 10.32
CA GLY A 35 -16.89 8.76 10.87
C GLY A 35 -16.99 9.09 12.36
N SER A 36 -15.81 9.21 12.97
CA SER A 36 -15.62 9.71 14.33
C SER A 36 -16.05 11.16 14.43
N SER A 37 -16.64 11.54 15.56
CA SER A 37 -17.01 12.93 15.81
C SER A 37 -15.77 13.81 16.01
N ALA A 38 -15.95 15.12 15.86
CA ALA A 38 -14.89 16.10 16.08
C ALA A 38 -14.27 15.99 17.49
N GLU A 39 -15.09 15.70 18.49
CA GLU A 39 -14.69 15.55 19.89
C GLU A 39 -13.86 14.27 20.10
N ARG A 40 -14.25 13.17 19.44
CA ARG A 40 -13.50 11.92 19.52
C ARG A 40 -12.14 12.01 18.82
N VAL A 41 -12.06 12.73 17.70
CA VAL A 41 -10.78 13.01 17.05
C VAL A 41 -9.85 13.82 17.99
N GLU A 42 -10.34 14.87 18.64
CA GLU A 42 -9.53 15.63 19.62
C GLU A 42 -9.11 14.81 20.84
N ALA A 43 -10.03 14.01 21.38
CA ALA A 43 -9.73 13.14 22.51
C ALA A 43 -8.61 12.15 22.15
N ALA A 44 -8.63 11.58 20.93
CA ALA A 44 -7.58 10.69 20.47
C ALA A 44 -6.23 11.40 20.32
N LEU A 45 -6.21 12.57 19.69
CA LEU A 45 -4.99 13.36 19.52
C LEU A 45 -4.40 13.79 20.87
N THR A 46 -5.25 14.16 21.82
CA THR A 46 -4.84 14.52 23.19
C THR A 46 -4.25 13.31 23.92
N ALA A 47 -4.95 12.17 23.92
CA ALA A 47 -4.50 10.97 24.61
C ALA A 47 -3.17 10.43 24.05
N ALA A 48 -2.99 10.48 22.73
CA ALA A 48 -1.71 10.11 22.11
C ALA A 48 -0.58 11.06 22.52
N ALA A 49 -0.86 12.37 22.56
CA ALA A 49 0.13 13.38 22.94
C ALA A 49 0.55 13.28 24.42
N GLU A 50 -0.40 13.00 25.32
CA GLU A 50 -0.14 12.78 26.74
C GLU A 50 0.73 11.54 26.98
N LEU A 51 0.54 10.49 26.18
CA LEU A 51 1.40 9.31 26.22
C LEU A 51 2.80 9.61 25.66
N GLY A 52 2.91 10.42 24.61
CA GLY A 52 4.19 10.78 24.01
C GLY A 52 4.85 9.60 23.28
N ALA A 53 6.14 9.37 23.50
CA ALA A 53 6.81 8.15 23.01
C ALA A 53 6.61 7.01 24.01
N TRP A 54 6.40 5.80 23.51
CA TRP A 54 6.25 4.62 24.35
C TRP A 54 7.61 4.10 24.84
N ASP A 55 7.92 4.36 26.11
CA ASP A 55 9.23 4.14 26.74
C ASP A 55 9.51 2.66 27.16
N ALA A 56 8.78 1.69 26.61
CA ALA A 56 9.06 0.28 26.87
C ALA A 56 10.37 -0.16 26.17
N ALA A 57 11.11 -1.09 26.76
CA ALA A 57 12.34 -1.59 26.14
C ALA A 57 12.03 -2.34 24.82
N PRO A 58 12.95 -2.35 23.83
CA PRO A 58 12.72 -3.05 22.56
C PRO A 58 12.31 -4.53 22.72
N ALA A 59 12.83 -5.23 23.74
CA ALA A 59 12.44 -6.60 24.04
C ALA A 59 10.97 -6.71 24.46
N ASP A 60 10.50 -5.84 25.36
CA ASP A 60 9.10 -5.82 25.82
C ASP A 60 8.15 -5.46 24.67
N ARG A 61 8.55 -4.52 23.82
CA ARG A 61 7.77 -4.17 22.61
C ARG A 61 7.67 -5.37 21.66
N ALA A 62 8.76 -6.12 21.47
CA ALA A 62 8.75 -7.32 20.65
C ALA A 62 7.81 -8.40 21.20
N GLU A 63 7.78 -8.61 22.52
CA GLU A 63 6.85 -9.57 23.15
C GLU A 63 5.38 -9.16 22.94
N ILE A 64 5.07 -7.87 23.05
CA ILE A 64 3.71 -7.36 22.81
C ILE A 64 3.31 -7.52 21.35
N LEU A 65 4.22 -7.25 20.40
CA LEU A 65 3.98 -7.45 18.97
C LEU A 65 3.70 -8.93 18.64
N GLU A 66 4.39 -9.88 19.27
CA GLU A 66 4.08 -11.31 19.11
C GLU A 66 2.68 -11.65 19.63
N ARG A 67 2.26 -11.08 20.76
CA ARG A 67 0.90 -11.26 21.28
C ARG A 67 -0.15 -10.71 20.31
N ILE A 68 0.12 -9.55 19.73
CA ILE A 68 -0.73 -8.98 18.68
C ILE A 68 -0.78 -9.93 17.48
N ALA A 69 0.37 -10.45 17.02
CA ALA A 69 0.43 -11.39 15.91
C ALA A 69 -0.46 -12.62 16.14
N VAL A 70 -0.49 -13.18 17.36
CA VAL A 70 -1.36 -14.30 17.74
C VAL A 70 -2.84 -13.91 17.62
N LYS A 71 -3.28 -12.82 18.26
CA LYS A 71 -4.69 -12.37 18.20
C LYS A 71 -5.14 -12.04 16.78
N VAL A 72 -4.25 -11.46 15.99
CA VAL A 72 -4.51 -11.12 14.59
C VAL A 72 -4.59 -12.38 13.73
N ALA A 73 -3.77 -13.40 13.99
CA ALA A 73 -3.85 -14.68 13.30
C ALA A 73 -5.20 -15.39 13.58
N GLU A 74 -5.70 -15.32 14.81
CA GLU A 74 -7.03 -15.85 15.18
C GLU A 74 -8.17 -15.11 14.44
N ALA A 75 -8.00 -13.81 14.19
CA ALA A 75 -8.96 -12.97 13.48
C ALA A 75 -8.83 -13.00 11.94
N ALA A 76 -7.75 -13.58 11.40
CA ALA A 76 -7.37 -13.39 10.01
C ALA A 76 -8.44 -13.83 9.01
N GLY A 77 -9.10 -14.98 9.26
CA GLY A 77 -10.17 -15.50 8.39
C GLY A 77 -11.37 -14.56 8.28
N GLU A 78 -11.75 -13.93 9.40
CA GLU A 78 -12.83 -12.93 9.42
C GLU A 78 -12.40 -11.65 8.69
N ILE A 79 -11.17 -11.21 8.91
CA ILE A 79 -10.63 -10.02 8.26
C ILE A 79 -10.63 -10.18 6.73
N VAL A 80 -10.08 -11.28 6.19
CA VAL A 80 -10.00 -11.46 4.72
C VAL A 80 -11.37 -11.61 4.05
N ALA A 81 -12.35 -12.16 4.77
CA ALA A 81 -13.74 -12.21 4.31
C ALA A 81 -14.37 -10.81 4.26
N LEU A 82 -14.14 -9.98 5.29
CA LEU A 82 -14.59 -8.58 5.29
C LEU A 82 -13.90 -7.75 4.19
N GLU A 83 -12.61 -7.99 3.94
CA GLU A 83 -11.87 -7.33 2.85
C GLU A 83 -12.48 -7.72 1.49
N SER A 84 -12.76 -9.00 1.27
CA SER A 84 -13.39 -9.49 0.03
C SER A 84 -14.76 -8.85 -0.20
N ALA A 85 -15.64 -8.92 0.81
CA ALA A 85 -16.98 -8.35 0.75
C ALA A 85 -16.96 -6.82 0.53
N ALA A 86 -16.02 -6.10 1.16
CA ALA A 86 -15.97 -4.64 1.06
C ALA A 86 -15.37 -4.14 -0.26
N THR A 87 -14.44 -4.89 -0.86
CA THR A 87 -13.66 -4.43 -2.03
C THR A 87 -14.10 -5.02 -3.35
N GLY A 88 -14.85 -6.13 -3.30
CA GLY A 88 -15.21 -6.93 -4.47
C GLY A 88 -14.11 -7.88 -4.92
N VAL A 89 -12.94 -7.85 -4.27
CA VAL A 89 -11.83 -8.76 -4.58
C VAL A 89 -12.21 -10.18 -4.16
N PRO A 90 -12.06 -11.19 -5.04
CA PRO A 90 -12.39 -12.56 -4.69
C PRO A 90 -11.63 -13.08 -3.46
N ILE A 91 -12.30 -13.87 -2.62
CA ILE A 91 -11.77 -14.42 -1.36
C ILE A 91 -10.50 -15.24 -1.57
N ARG A 92 -10.38 -15.90 -2.73
CA ARG A 92 -9.17 -16.63 -3.14
C ARG A 92 -7.94 -15.73 -3.31
N GLN A 93 -8.14 -14.43 -3.54
CA GLN A 93 -7.07 -13.44 -3.63
C GLN A 93 -6.84 -12.71 -2.30
N THR A 94 -7.90 -12.40 -1.53
CA THR A 94 -7.74 -11.75 -0.21
C THR A 94 -7.17 -12.70 0.85
N THR A 95 -7.48 -13.99 0.78
CA THR A 95 -6.99 -15.00 1.74
C THR A 95 -5.46 -15.08 1.77
N PRO A 96 -4.73 -15.24 0.64
CA PRO A 96 -3.27 -15.17 0.64
C PRO A 96 -2.71 -13.87 1.22
N LEU A 97 -3.36 -12.73 0.97
CA LEU A 97 -2.95 -11.44 1.55
C LEU A 97 -3.08 -11.39 3.08
N GLY A 98 -3.92 -12.26 3.65
CA GLY A 98 -4.04 -12.46 5.09
C GLY A 98 -2.71 -12.79 5.79
N MET A 99 -1.71 -13.32 5.07
CA MET A 99 -0.37 -13.57 5.63
C MET A 99 0.30 -12.30 6.14
N ILE A 100 0.00 -11.13 5.55
CA ILE A 100 0.55 -9.84 5.96
C ILE A 100 0.02 -9.42 7.34
N LEU A 101 -1.21 -9.82 7.70
CA LEU A 101 -1.89 -9.38 8.91
C LEU A 101 -1.07 -9.72 10.16
N ALA A 102 -0.93 -11.01 10.49
CA ALA A 102 -0.11 -11.44 11.62
C ALA A 102 1.39 -11.32 11.32
N GLY A 103 1.78 -11.55 10.06
CA GLY A 103 3.18 -11.51 9.61
C GLY A 103 3.85 -10.16 9.85
N ALA A 104 3.13 -9.04 9.67
CA ALA A 104 3.67 -7.70 9.92
C ALA A 104 4.14 -7.52 11.37
N PHE A 105 3.33 -7.94 12.35
CA PHE A 105 3.67 -7.83 13.77
C PHE A 105 4.81 -8.77 14.15
N ALA A 106 4.80 -10.02 13.66
CA ALA A 106 5.88 -10.98 13.90
C ALA A 106 7.22 -10.52 13.29
N LEU A 107 7.20 -9.97 12.07
CA LEU A 107 8.38 -9.41 11.42
C LEU A 107 8.93 -8.20 12.17
N ALA A 108 8.06 -7.28 12.59
CA ALA A 108 8.47 -6.12 13.38
C ALA A 108 9.08 -6.54 14.73
N ALA A 109 8.53 -7.54 15.41
CA ALA A 109 9.12 -8.14 16.60
C ALA A 109 10.50 -8.76 16.32
N GLY A 110 10.64 -9.47 15.19
CA GLY A 110 11.90 -10.01 14.72
C GLY A 110 12.98 -8.96 14.48
N GLN A 111 12.61 -7.81 13.89
CA GLN A 111 13.53 -6.69 13.66
C GLN A 111 13.99 -6.02 14.97
N LEU A 112 13.13 -5.95 15.99
CA LEU A 112 13.56 -5.48 17.31
C LEU A 112 14.58 -6.44 17.94
N ARG A 113 14.34 -7.75 17.83
CA ARG A 113 15.24 -8.77 18.38
C ARG A 113 16.57 -8.87 17.63
N SER A 114 16.61 -8.50 16.35
CA SER A 114 17.86 -8.42 15.58
C SER A 114 18.74 -7.23 15.97
N GLY A 115 18.22 -6.30 16.76
CA GLY A 115 18.93 -5.09 17.18
C GLY A 115 18.87 -3.95 16.17
N LEU A 116 17.92 -3.95 15.21
CA LEU A 116 17.83 -2.96 14.13
C LEU A 116 17.89 -1.48 14.59
N LEU A 117 17.45 -1.19 15.81
CA LEU A 117 17.41 0.17 16.36
C LEU A 117 18.74 0.68 16.94
N THR A 118 19.76 -0.17 17.05
CA THR A 118 21.03 0.19 17.67
C THR A 118 22.20 -0.31 16.85
N SER A 119 23.20 0.56 16.66
CA SER A 119 24.48 0.17 16.07
C SER A 119 25.63 0.94 16.71
N THR A 120 26.86 0.45 16.55
CA THR A 120 28.06 1.12 17.05
C THR A 120 29.00 1.40 15.89
N ALA A 121 29.56 2.60 15.86
CA ALA A 121 30.65 2.98 14.98
C ALA A 121 31.93 3.18 15.80
N THR A 122 33.08 2.84 15.23
CA THR A 122 34.39 3.03 15.90
C THR A 122 35.09 4.22 15.26
N ARG A 123 35.54 5.17 16.11
CA ARG A 123 36.34 6.31 15.68
C ARG A 123 37.78 5.88 15.35
N GLU A 124 38.50 6.74 14.63
CA GLU A 124 39.94 6.54 14.35
C GLU A 124 40.79 6.44 15.62
N ASP A 125 40.39 7.09 16.71
CA ASP A 125 41.06 7.02 18.02
C ASP A 125 40.65 5.79 18.86
N GLY A 126 39.91 4.84 18.27
CA GLY A 126 39.48 3.60 18.88
C GLY A 126 38.28 3.70 19.82
N ARG A 127 37.72 4.90 20.06
CA ARG A 127 36.52 5.03 20.90
C ARG A 127 35.26 4.63 20.14
N GLU A 128 34.34 3.99 20.85
CA GLU A 128 33.03 3.63 20.34
C GLU A 128 32.06 4.81 20.37
N VAL A 129 31.20 4.88 19.36
CA VAL A 129 30.12 5.83 19.19
C VAL A 129 28.83 5.05 18.99
N LEU A 130 27.89 5.22 19.90
CA LEU A 130 26.58 4.60 19.86
C LEU A 130 25.68 5.38 18.91
N VAL A 131 25.03 4.67 17.99
CA VAL A 131 23.92 5.18 17.18
C VAL A 131 22.66 4.44 17.63
N GLU A 132 21.77 5.15 18.30
CA GLU A 132 20.49 4.64 18.76
C GLU A 132 19.36 5.33 18.00
N ARG A 133 18.30 4.60 17.65
CA ARG A 133 17.16 5.15 16.93
C ARG A 133 15.98 5.35 17.87
N LEU A 134 15.52 6.59 17.97
CA LEU A 134 14.45 7.01 18.86
C LEU A 134 13.16 7.23 18.09
N PRO A 135 11.98 6.90 18.65
CA PRO A 135 10.69 7.21 18.02
C PRO A 135 10.48 8.71 17.84
N TRP A 136 9.75 9.09 16.80
CA TRP A 136 9.33 10.49 16.61
C TRP A 136 8.29 10.95 17.65
N GLY A 137 7.48 10.02 18.16
CA GLY A 137 6.30 10.26 18.99
C GLY A 137 5.02 9.75 18.31
N PRO A 138 3.82 10.27 18.64
CA PRO A 138 2.57 9.82 18.04
C PRO A 138 2.60 9.84 16.51
N ALA A 139 2.23 8.73 15.88
CA ALA A 139 2.28 8.54 14.44
C ALA A 139 0.87 8.33 13.86
N ALA A 140 0.60 8.96 12.71
CA ALA A 140 -0.63 8.73 11.97
C ALA A 140 -0.41 7.69 10.85
N CYS A 141 -1.26 6.67 10.82
CA CYS A 141 -1.27 5.62 9.81
C CYS A 141 -2.56 5.73 8.99
N LEU A 142 -2.47 6.18 7.74
CA LEU A 142 -3.61 6.33 6.83
C LEU A 142 -3.52 5.28 5.73
N VAL A 143 -4.58 4.49 5.53
CA VAL A 143 -4.56 3.32 4.62
C VAL A 143 -5.68 3.36 3.58
N PRO A 144 -5.46 2.79 2.38
CA PRO A 144 -6.39 2.84 1.26
C PRO A 144 -7.50 1.81 1.43
N TRP A 145 -8.41 1.74 0.45
CA TRP A 145 -9.52 0.79 0.44
C TRP A 145 -9.23 -0.52 -0.31
N ASN A 146 -8.15 -0.64 -1.08
CA ASN A 146 -7.89 -1.83 -1.91
C ASN A 146 -7.21 -3.00 -1.17
N ALA A 147 -6.45 -2.72 -0.11
CA ALA A 147 -5.93 -3.70 0.85
C ALA A 147 -5.86 -3.11 2.29
N PRO A 148 -7.00 -2.63 2.84
CA PRO A 148 -7.03 -1.80 4.05
C PRO A 148 -6.37 -2.48 5.25
N ALA A 149 -6.82 -3.67 5.65
CA ALA A 149 -6.28 -4.32 6.84
C ALA A 149 -4.82 -4.77 6.70
N PRO A 150 -4.37 -5.38 5.58
CA PRO A 150 -2.95 -5.68 5.36
C PRO A 150 -2.04 -4.44 5.49
N MET A 151 -2.44 -3.30 4.89
CA MET A 151 -1.67 -2.07 4.98
C MET A 151 -1.71 -1.46 6.40
N ALA A 152 -2.84 -1.57 7.08
CA ALA A 152 -2.97 -1.15 8.48
C ALA A 152 -2.05 -1.95 9.40
N ALA A 153 -2.04 -3.28 9.26
CA ALA A 153 -1.17 -4.16 10.03
C ALA A 153 0.31 -3.79 9.81
N HIS A 154 0.74 -3.62 8.56
CA HIS A 154 2.10 -3.20 8.23
C HIS A 154 2.51 -1.89 8.91
N LYS A 155 1.73 -0.83 8.75
CA LYS A 155 2.07 0.49 9.29
C LYS A 155 2.02 0.52 10.83
N VAL A 156 0.98 -0.07 11.42
CA VAL A 156 0.80 -0.08 12.88
C VAL A 156 1.85 -0.94 13.56
N ALA A 157 2.17 -2.13 13.04
CA ALA A 157 3.23 -2.98 13.59
C ALA A 157 4.56 -2.22 13.68
N ASN A 158 4.95 -1.54 12.61
CA ASN A 158 6.20 -0.80 12.55
C ASN A 158 6.20 0.48 13.41
N ALA A 159 5.08 1.19 13.51
CA ALA A 159 4.95 2.34 14.42
C ALA A 159 5.09 1.90 15.89
N LEU A 160 4.40 0.84 16.30
CA LEU A 160 4.49 0.30 17.65
C LEU A 160 5.89 -0.25 17.94
N ALA A 161 6.53 -0.91 16.97
CA ALA A 161 7.90 -1.39 17.11
C ALA A 161 8.91 -0.27 17.33
N ALA A 162 8.75 0.84 16.60
CA ALA A 162 9.54 2.05 16.79
C ALA A 162 9.34 2.69 18.19
N GLY A 163 8.22 2.42 18.85
CA GLY A 163 7.82 3.06 20.12
C GLY A 163 6.91 4.27 19.92
N CYS A 164 6.23 4.37 18.78
CA CYS A 164 5.28 5.43 18.47
C CYS A 164 3.84 4.98 18.80
N PRO A 165 3.06 5.73 19.60
CA PRO A 165 1.62 5.54 19.66
C PRO A 165 1.00 5.73 18.27
N ALA A 166 0.16 4.79 17.85
CA ALA A 166 -0.38 4.76 16.49
C ALA A 166 -1.84 5.24 16.45
N VAL A 167 -2.11 6.23 15.61
CA VAL A 167 -3.47 6.69 15.25
C VAL A 167 -3.79 6.21 13.84
N LEU A 168 -4.63 5.19 13.73
CA LEU A 168 -5.01 4.57 12.46
C LEU A 168 -6.30 5.18 11.91
N LYS A 169 -6.31 5.52 10.61
CA LYS A 169 -7.50 5.97 9.88
C LYS A 169 -7.66 5.22 8.55
N PRO A 170 -8.51 4.17 8.47
CA PRO A 170 -8.76 3.46 7.21
C PRO A 170 -9.62 4.28 6.26
N SER A 171 -9.60 3.91 4.97
CA SER A 171 -10.54 4.45 4.01
C SER A 171 -11.98 4.18 4.45
N GLU A 172 -12.80 5.20 4.29
CA GLU A 172 -14.23 5.17 4.57
C GLU A 172 -15.02 4.20 3.66
N TYR A 173 -14.44 3.77 2.54
CA TYR A 173 -15.07 2.82 1.61
C TYR A 173 -14.99 1.36 2.07
N ALA A 174 -13.95 0.97 2.82
CA ALA A 174 -13.72 -0.41 3.24
C ALA A 174 -13.13 -0.50 4.68
N PRO A 175 -13.85 0.00 5.70
CA PRO A 175 -13.30 0.11 7.05
C PRO A 175 -13.35 -1.20 7.86
N PHE A 176 -14.18 -2.17 7.48
CA PHE A 176 -14.61 -3.26 8.38
C PHE A 176 -13.51 -4.27 8.72
N GLY A 177 -12.70 -4.69 7.74
CA GLY A 177 -11.55 -5.56 8.00
C GLY A 177 -10.53 -4.88 8.92
N THR A 178 -10.35 -3.57 8.76
CA THR A 178 -9.46 -2.78 9.62
C THR A 178 -10.03 -2.58 11.04
N GLU A 179 -11.35 -2.39 11.19
CA GLU A 179 -11.98 -2.37 12.52
C GLU A 179 -11.78 -3.71 13.23
N ARG A 180 -11.94 -4.83 12.51
CA ARG A 180 -11.73 -6.17 13.08
C ARG A 180 -10.28 -6.42 13.49
N LEU A 181 -9.33 -5.93 12.70
CA LEU A 181 -7.90 -5.89 13.04
C LEU A 181 -7.67 -5.07 14.31
N ALA A 182 -8.26 -3.88 14.41
CA ALA A 182 -8.14 -3.01 15.58
C ALA A 182 -8.67 -3.64 16.86
N VAL A 183 -9.74 -4.45 16.79
CA VAL A 183 -10.21 -5.26 17.93
C VAL A 183 -9.13 -6.23 18.41
N ALA A 184 -8.52 -6.99 17.50
CA ALA A 184 -7.47 -7.96 17.84
C ALA A 184 -6.22 -7.27 18.45
N ILE A 185 -5.81 -6.12 17.90
CA ILE A 185 -4.71 -5.32 18.45
C ILE A 185 -5.08 -4.84 19.87
N HIS A 186 -6.27 -4.28 20.05
CA HIS A 186 -6.72 -3.77 21.34
C HIS A 186 -6.80 -4.85 22.42
N GLU A 187 -7.28 -6.05 22.08
CA GLU A 187 -7.31 -7.20 22.99
C GLU A 187 -5.90 -7.59 23.46
N ALA A 188 -4.96 -7.75 22.52
CA ALA A 188 -3.57 -8.07 22.85
C ALA A 188 -2.90 -7.00 23.72
N LEU A 189 -3.12 -5.72 23.41
CA LEU A 189 -2.59 -4.60 24.19
C LEU A 189 -3.19 -4.56 25.60
N THR A 190 -4.49 -4.81 25.74
CA THR A 190 -5.18 -4.87 27.02
C THR A 190 -4.67 -6.02 27.88
N GLU A 191 -4.51 -7.21 27.30
CA GLU A 191 -3.95 -8.39 27.99
C GLU A 191 -2.51 -8.16 28.44
N ALA A 192 -1.74 -7.39 27.68
CA ALA A 192 -0.37 -7.02 28.02
C ALA A 192 -0.26 -5.85 29.04
N GLY A 193 -1.39 -5.24 29.43
CA GLY A 193 -1.40 -4.06 30.31
C GLY A 193 -0.76 -2.83 29.66
N ALA A 194 -0.77 -2.73 28.34
CA ALA A 194 -0.22 -1.59 27.61
C ALA A 194 -1.07 -0.32 27.82
N PRO A 195 -0.48 0.88 27.66
CA PRO A 195 -1.22 2.14 27.79
C PRO A 195 -2.42 2.21 26.84
N PRO A 196 -3.62 2.63 27.30
CA PRO A 196 -4.83 2.65 26.47
C PRO A 196 -4.74 3.49 25.19
N ALA A 197 -3.88 4.51 25.16
CA ALA A 197 -3.68 5.40 24.02
C ALA A 197 -2.56 4.94 23.07
N LEU A 198 -1.92 3.80 23.34
CA LEU A 198 -0.83 3.27 22.50
C LEU A 198 -1.30 2.96 21.07
N PHE A 199 -2.56 2.54 20.92
CA PHE A 199 -3.19 2.34 19.63
C PHE A 199 -4.61 2.90 19.65
N GLN A 200 -4.95 3.64 18.59
CA GLN A 200 -6.26 4.27 18.43
C GLN A 200 -6.74 4.11 16.99
N LEU A 201 -8.05 3.95 16.82
CA LEU A 201 -8.71 3.85 15.53
C LEU A 201 -9.69 5.01 15.40
N LEU A 202 -9.60 5.77 14.32
CA LEU A 202 -10.55 6.83 13.96
C LEU A 202 -11.12 6.57 12.57
N HIS A 203 -12.38 6.93 12.37
CA HIS A 203 -13.05 6.83 11.07
C HIS A 203 -13.42 8.22 10.53
N GLY A 204 -13.65 8.30 9.22
CA GLY A 204 -14.13 9.51 8.55
C GLY A 204 -13.38 9.76 7.25
N GLY A 205 -13.84 10.71 6.44
CA GLY A 205 -13.24 11.02 5.14
C GLY A 205 -12.04 11.98 5.20
N ALA A 206 -11.86 12.75 4.13
CA ALA A 206 -10.76 13.70 3.99
C ALA A 206 -10.68 14.73 5.13
N ALA A 207 -11.81 15.17 5.70
CA ALA A 207 -11.84 16.15 6.79
C ALA A 207 -11.17 15.62 8.08
N VAL A 208 -11.45 14.37 8.46
CA VAL A 208 -10.81 13.72 9.62
C VAL A 208 -9.32 13.48 9.33
N GLY A 209 -8.99 12.99 8.13
CA GLY A 209 -7.61 12.82 7.70
C GLY A 209 -6.80 14.11 7.78
N ALA A 210 -7.34 15.21 7.25
CA ALA A 210 -6.72 16.53 7.28
C ALA A 210 -6.46 17.04 8.71
N ARG A 211 -7.44 16.84 9.61
CA ARG A 211 -7.29 17.20 11.03
C ARG A 211 -6.17 16.43 11.70
N ILE A 212 -6.08 15.10 11.46
CA ILE A 212 -5.03 14.26 12.04
C ILE A 212 -3.64 14.70 11.54
N VAL A 213 -3.44 14.80 10.22
CA VAL A 213 -2.09 15.05 9.65
C VAL A 213 -1.60 16.48 9.89
N SER A 214 -2.50 17.45 10.01
CA SER A 214 -2.15 18.85 10.27
C SER A 214 -1.91 19.13 11.75
N ASP A 215 -2.26 18.21 12.66
CA ASP A 215 -2.13 18.44 14.10
C ASP A 215 -0.66 18.39 14.55
N PRO A 216 -0.14 19.41 15.27
CA PRO A 216 1.26 19.46 15.68
C PRO A 216 1.66 18.38 16.71
N ARG A 217 0.69 17.69 17.32
CA ARG A 217 0.94 16.57 18.24
C ARG A 217 1.30 15.28 17.50
N ILE A 218 0.92 15.14 16.24
CA ILE A 218 1.36 14.03 15.37
C ILE A 218 2.77 14.33 14.88
N ARG A 219 3.67 13.36 15.02
CA ARG A 219 5.12 13.53 14.80
C ARG A 219 5.65 12.81 13.57
N ALA A 220 4.89 11.87 13.02
CA ALA A 220 5.19 11.20 11.76
C ALA A 220 3.89 10.76 11.07
N VAL A 221 3.87 10.76 9.74
CA VAL A 221 2.70 10.34 8.95
C VAL A 221 3.11 9.30 7.92
N SER A 222 2.51 8.11 7.97
CA SER A 222 2.62 7.10 6.92
C SER A 222 1.27 6.99 6.20
N PHE A 223 1.24 7.32 4.92
CA PHE A 223 0.04 7.37 4.09
C PHE A 223 0.19 6.45 2.89
N THR A 224 -0.85 5.67 2.61
CA THR A 224 -1.00 4.95 1.35
C THR A 224 -2.34 5.30 0.71
N GLY A 225 -2.33 5.67 -0.57
CA GLY A 225 -3.55 6.03 -1.30
C GLY A 225 -3.29 6.82 -2.59
N GLY A 226 -4.34 7.41 -3.16
CA GLY A 226 -4.24 8.12 -4.44
C GLY A 226 -3.42 9.41 -4.37
N LEU A 227 -2.91 9.85 -5.52
CA LEU A 227 -2.03 11.01 -5.69
C LEU A 227 -2.59 12.31 -5.07
N GLY A 228 -3.90 12.56 -5.22
CA GLY A 228 -4.56 13.74 -4.64
C GLY A 228 -4.46 13.77 -3.11
N GLY A 229 -4.72 12.62 -2.46
CA GLY A 229 -4.56 12.47 -1.02
C GLY A 229 -3.11 12.59 -0.57
N GLY A 230 -2.19 11.94 -1.28
CA GLY A 230 -0.75 12.03 -1.00
C GLY A 230 -0.21 13.47 -1.04
N ARG A 231 -0.61 14.26 -2.05
CA ARG A 231 -0.26 15.69 -2.16
C ARG A 231 -0.82 16.51 -1.00
N ALA A 232 -2.07 16.28 -0.63
CA ALA A 232 -2.69 16.98 0.50
C ALA A 232 -1.98 16.66 1.83
N VAL A 233 -1.63 15.39 2.06
CA VAL A 233 -0.88 14.96 3.24
C VAL A 233 0.52 15.57 3.25
N ALA A 234 1.25 15.52 2.14
CA ALA A 234 2.58 16.13 2.03
C ALA A 234 2.55 17.63 2.34
N ALA A 235 1.58 18.36 1.76
CA ALA A 235 1.42 19.79 1.97
C ALA A 235 1.12 20.12 3.44
N ALA A 236 0.25 19.35 4.09
CA ALA A 236 -0.05 19.52 5.50
C ALA A 236 1.16 19.22 6.40
N CYS A 237 1.92 18.18 6.09
CA CYS A 237 3.11 17.79 6.86
C CYS A 237 4.26 18.81 6.73
N ALA A 238 4.35 19.52 5.59
CA ALA A 238 5.42 20.47 5.32
C ALA A 238 5.42 21.67 6.28
N TYR A 239 4.26 22.08 6.80
CA TYR A 239 4.16 23.23 7.72
C TYR A 239 4.95 23.01 9.01
N ASP A 240 4.88 21.79 9.56
CA ASP A 240 5.60 21.38 10.78
C ASP A 240 6.87 20.58 10.49
N ILE A 241 7.23 20.40 9.21
CA ILE A 241 8.36 19.57 8.74
C ILE A 241 8.27 18.14 9.32
N LYS A 242 7.05 17.57 9.33
CA LYS A 242 6.83 16.21 9.79
C LYS A 242 7.43 15.22 8.79
N PRO A 243 8.18 14.20 9.25
CA PRO A 243 8.49 13.02 8.44
C PRO A 243 7.21 12.45 7.84
N VAL A 244 7.22 12.27 6.52
CA VAL A 244 6.10 11.72 5.75
C VAL A 244 6.60 10.59 4.87
N GLN A 245 5.94 9.43 4.96
CA GLN A 245 6.13 8.28 4.09
C GLN A 245 4.87 8.15 3.23
N LEU A 246 5.05 8.20 1.91
CA LEU A 246 3.97 8.13 0.95
C LEU A 246 4.17 6.93 0.03
N GLU A 247 3.18 6.04 -0.01
CA GLU A 247 3.03 5.01 -1.05
C GLU A 247 1.80 5.33 -1.88
N LEU A 248 2.00 5.72 -3.14
CA LEU A 248 0.95 6.23 -4.01
C LEU A 248 0.75 5.29 -5.21
N GLY A 249 0.15 5.81 -6.27
CA GLY A 249 -0.20 5.05 -7.46
C GLY A 249 0.99 4.64 -8.33
N GLY A 250 0.69 3.84 -9.34
CA GLY A 250 1.60 3.43 -10.40
C GLY A 250 0.93 3.46 -11.77
N ASN A 251 1.73 3.58 -12.83
CA ASN A 251 1.28 3.31 -14.19
C ASN A 251 2.27 2.32 -14.80
N ASN A 252 2.21 1.10 -14.28
CA ASN A 252 3.32 0.14 -14.35
C ASN A 252 3.41 -0.46 -15.75
N ALA A 253 4.64 -0.55 -16.25
CA ALA A 253 4.94 -1.04 -17.58
C ALA A 253 5.28 -2.53 -17.56
N LEU A 254 4.75 -3.26 -18.53
CA LEU A 254 5.20 -4.61 -18.90
C LEU A 254 5.84 -4.57 -20.27
N ILE A 255 7.16 -4.76 -20.33
CA ILE A 255 7.91 -4.88 -21.58
C ILE A 255 7.97 -6.37 -21.97
N VAL A 256 7.40 -6.70 -23.12
CA VAL A 256 7.53 -8.01 -23.75
C VAL A 256 8.72 -7.97 -24.70
N MET A 257 9.80 -8.69 -24.39
CA MET A 257 11.00 -8.74 -25.21
C MET A 257 10.73 -9.45 -26.56
N PRO A 258 11.55 -9.23 -27.62
CA PRO A 258 11.34 -9.85 -28.92
C PRO A 258 11.37 -11.38 -28.89
N ASP A 259 12.18 -11.95 -28.00
CA ASP A 259 12.39 -13.38 -27.74
C ASP A 259 11.43 -13.96 -26.68
N ALA A 260 10.49 -13.16 -26.19
CA ALA A 260 9.53 -13.60 -25.18
C ALA A 260 8.59 -14.70 -25.70
N ASP A 261 8.39 -15.73 -24.88
CA ASP A 261 7.31 -16.70 -25.06
C ASP A 261 5.95 -15.97 -24.97
N GLU A 262 5.14 -16.06 -26.03
CA GLU A 262 3.88 -15.31 -26.11
C GLU A 262 2.88 -15.73 -25.03
N ASP A 263 2.88 -17.00 -24.65
CA ASP A 263 1.97 -17.54 -23.65
C ASP A 263 2.37 -17.12 -22.23
N ALA A 264 3.66 -17.04 -21.95
CA ALA A 264 4.19 -16.49 -20.71
C ALA A 264 3.90 -14.98 -20.60
N ALA A 265 4.12 -14.22 -21.67
CA ALA A 265 3.79 -12.81 -21.73
C ALA A 265 2.28 -12.57 -21.55
N ALA A 266 1.44 -13.36 -22.23
CA ALA A 266 0.00 -13.24 -22.13
C ALA A 266 -0.54 -13.61 -20.73
N ARG A 267 0.02 -14.66 -20.08
CA ARG A 267 -0.31 -14.98 -18.68
C ARG A 267 0.05 -13.83 -17.75
N ALA A 268 1.29 -13.34 -17.80
CA ALA A 268 1.74 -12.27 -16.92
C ALA A 268 0.91 -11.00 -17.10
N ALA A 269 0.61 -10.61 -18.34
CA ALA A 269 -0.24 -9.45 -18.60
C ALA A 269 -1.69 -9.65 -18.08
N ALA A 270 -2.27 -10.84 -18.26
CA ALA A 270 -3.59 -11.15 -17.72
C ALA A 270 -3.60 -11.07 -16.18
N ASP A 271 -2.63 -11.69 -15.50
CA ASP A 271 -2.50 -11.64 -14.04
C ASP A 271 -2.41 -10.19 -13.53
N LEU A 272 -1.56 -9.37 -14.16
CA LEU A 272 -1.34 -7.97 -13.77
C LEU A 272 -2.55 -7.07 -14.07
N LEU A 273 -3.39 -7.45 -15.03
CA LEU A 273 -4.62 -6.73 -15.36
C LEU A 273 -5.76 -7.06 -14.40
N THR A 274 -5.78 -8.28 -13.82
CA THR A 274 -6.92 -8.80 -13.05
C THR A 274 -6.66 -9.01 -11.56
N THR A 275 -5.40 -9.00 -11.10
CA THR A 275 -5.06 -9.06 -9.66
C THR A 275 -5.72 -7.90 -8.92
N LEU A 276 -6.43 -8.21 -7.82
CA LEU A 276 -7.30 -7.29 -7.06
C LEU A 276 -8.31 -6.55 -7.95
N ASN A 277 -8.81 -7.22 -8.99
CA ASN A 277 -9.71 -6.69 -10.00
C ASN A 277 -9.14 -5.48 -10.75
N GLY A 278 -7.81 -5.38 -10.86
CA GLY A 278 -7.10 -4.23 -11.45
C GLY A 278 -7.02 -3.02 -10.51
N GLN A 279 -7.52 -3.10 -9.28
CA GLN A 279 -7.52 -2.03 -8.27
C GLN A 279 -6.25 -2.08 -7.41
N TRP A 280 -5.11 -2.18 -8.07
CA TRP A 280 -3.81 -2.40 -7.43
C TRP A 280 -2.81 -1.38 -7.94
N CYS A 281 -2.06 -0.72 -7.03
CA CYS A 281 -1.06 0.30 -7.39
C CYS A 281 0.05 -0.22 -8.32
N ARG A 282 0.17 -1.55 -8.38
CA ARG A 282 1.13 -2.37 -9.10
C ARG A 282 0.55 -3.05 -10.35
N ALA A 283 -0.75 -2.81 -10.64
CA ALA A 283 -1.43 -3.35 -11.80
C ALA A 283 -0.81 -2.88 -13.11
N LEU A 284 -1.09 -3.62 -14.18
CA LEU A 284 -0.68 -3.27 -15.54
C LEU A 284 -1.35 -1.98 -15.98
N GLY A 285 -0.55 -0.94 -16.25
CA GLY A 285 -1.04 0.29 -16.88
C GLY A 285 -0.60 0.42 -18.34
N ARG A 286 0.58 -0.12 -18.69
CA ARG A 286 1.17 -0.02 -20.03
C ARG A 286 1.74 -1.36 -20.48
N LEU A 287 1.16 -1.94 -21.52
CA LEU A 287 1.71 -3.11 -22.20
C LEU A 287 2.58 -2.64 -23.37
N ILE A 288 3.86 -2.98 -23.36
CA ILE A 288 4.85 -2.53 -24.33
C ILE A 288 5.37 -3.76 -25.09
N VAL A 289 5.04 -3.85 -26.38
CA VAL A 289 5.27 -5.05 -27.20
C VAL A 289 6.01 -4.72 -28.49
N PRO A 290 6.71 -5.69 -29.12
CA PRO A 290 7.33 -5.44 -30.43
C PRO A 290 6.27 -5.01 -31.45
N ALA A 291 6.61 -4.01 -32.27
CA ALA A 291 5.72 -3.48 -33.30
C ALA A 291 5.23 -4.59 -34.24
N GLY A 292 3.93 -4.61 -34.52
CA GLY A 292 3.24 -5.65 -35.29
C GLY A 292 2.73 -6.83 -34.47
N ARG A 293 2.92 -6.84 -33.14
CA ARG A 293 2.40 -7.89 -32.22
C ARG A 293 1.30 -7.39 -31.29
N GLU A 294 0.90 -6.13 -31.39
CA GLU A 294 -0.09 -5.46 -30.54
C GLU A 294 -1.42 -6.21 -30.55
N GLU A 295 -2.01 -6.42 -31.72
CA GLU A 295 -3.30 -7.10 -31.85
C GLU A 295 -3.20 -8.56 -31.39
N ALA A 296 -2.20 -9.30 -31.89
CA ALA A 296 -2.06 -10.73 -31.62
C ALA A 296 -1.86 -11.04 -30.12
N LEU A 297 -1.00 -10.27 -29.43
CA LEU A 297 -0.82 -10.44 -27.98
C LEU A 297 -2.05 -9.95 -27.20
N SER A 298 -2.67 -8.86 -27.60
CA SER A 298 -3.88 -8.35 -26.93
C SER A 298 -5.02 -9.37 -27.00
N SER A 299 -5.26 -9.99 -28.15
CA SER A 299 -6.25 -11.07 -28.29
C SER A 299 -5.96 -12.24 -27.34
N ARG A 300 -4.71 -12.73 -27.29
CA ARG A 300 -4.33 -13.84 -26.39
C ARG A 300 -4.50 -13.50 -24.91
N ILE A 301 -4.24 -12.25 -24.52
CA ILE A 301 -4.44 -11.76 -23.14
C ILE A 301 -5.92 -11.77 -22.80
N LEU A 302 -6.75 -11.16 -23.67
CA LEU A 302 -8.19 -11.04 -23.43
C LEU A 302 -8.90 -12.41 -23.48
N GLU A 303 -8.44 -13.35 -24.31
CA GLU A 303 -8.91 -14.75 -24.30
C GLU A 303 -8.63 -15.46 -22.97
N ARG A 304 -7.44 -15.23 -22.38
CA ARG A 304 -7.09 -15.76 -21.06
C ARG A 304 -7.97 -15.17 -19.97
N VAL A 305 -8.20 -13.85 -20.02
CA VAL A 305 -9.09 -13.17 -19.08
C VAL A 305 -10.53 -13.65 -19.24
N ALA A 306 -11.02 -13.86 -20.47
CA ALA A 306 -12.36 -14.37 -20.74
C ALA A 306 -12.58 -15.82 -20.24
N ALA A 307 -11.50 -16.57 -19.98
CA ALA A 307 -11.58 -17.90 -19.39
C ALA A 307 -11.67 -17.89 -17.85
N MET A 308 -11.49 -16.72 -17.20
CA MET A 308 -11.63 -16.57 -15.76
C MET A 308 -13.10 -16.65 -15.35
N SER A 309 -13.39 -17.32 -14.25
CA SER A 309 -14.72 -17.32 -13.66
C SER A 309 -15.02 -15.98 -12.99
N THR A 310 -16.23 -15.47 -13.22
CA THR A 310 -16.80 -14.31 -12.53
C THR A 310 -18.00 -14.71 -11.71
N GLY A 311 -18.22 -14.03 -10.59
CA GLY A 311 -19.28 -14.42 -9.66
C GLY A 311 -19.24 -13.65 -8.35
N ASP A 312 -19.82 -14.26 -7.32
CA ASP A 312 -19.77 -13.76 -5.96
C ASP A 312 -18.30 -13.75 -5.47
N PRO A 313 -17.76 -12.61 -4.99
CA PRO A 313 -16.42 -12.53 -4.43
C PRO A 313 -16.18 -13.51 -3.28
N ALA A 314 -17.20 -13.90 -2.53
CA ALA A 314 -17.10 -14.86 -1.44
C ALA A 314 -17.01 -16.33 -1.90
N ASP A 315 -17.23 -16.61 -3.19
CA ASP A 315 -17.08 -17.95 -3.76
C ASP A 315 -15.61 -18.21 -4.14
N GLU A 316 -15.00 -19.25 -3.58
CA GLU A 316 -13.61 -19.66 -3.86
C GLU A 316 -13.38 -19.98 -5.35
N SER A 317 -14.44 -20.33 -6.08
CA SER A 317 -14.37 -20.58 -7.52
C SER A 317 -14.28 -19.32 -8.36
N THR A 318 -14.54 -18.12 -7.82
CA THR A 318 -14.49 -16.84 -8.55
C THR A 318 -13.05 -16.37 -8.73
N ASP A 319 -12.58 -16.26 -9.97
CA ASP A 319 -11.23 -15.78 -10.30
C ASP A 319 -11.14 -14.25 -10.34
N TYR A 320 -12.18 -13.60 -10.87
CA TYR A 320 -12.24 -12.15 -11.10
C TYR A 320 -13.57 -11.55 -10.60
N GLY A 321 -13.49 -10.45 -9.85
CA GLY A 321 -14.64 -9.83 -9.18
C GLY A 321 -14.97 -8.41 -9.65
N PRO A 322 -16.01 -7.80 -9.05
CA PRO A 322 -16.43 -6.44 -9.33
C PRO A 322 -15.50 -5.37 -8.75
N LEU A 323 -15.61 -4.14 -9.25
CA LEU A 323 -14.97 -2.97 -8.65
C LEU A 323 -15.69 -2.53 -7.38
N ILE A 324 -14.97 -1.85 -6.48
CA ILE A 324 -15.43 -1.55 -5.12
C ILE A 324 -16.79 -0.82 -5.05
N HIS A 325 -17.06 0.12 -5.96
CA HIS A 325 -18.34 0.84 -6.01
C HIS A 325 -18.61 1.42 -7.40
N SER A 326 -19.88 1.74 -7.66
CA SER A 326 -20.38 2.22 -8.96
C SER A 326 -19.69 3.51 -9.42
N GLY A 327 -19.43 4.44 -8.49
CA GLY A 327 -18.69 5.67 -8.77
C GLY A 327 -17.25 5.43 -9.26
N HIS A 328 -16.54 4.44 -8.72
CA HIS A 328 -15.18 4.09 -9.16
C HIS A 328 -15.23 3.44 -10.54
N ARG A 329 -16.18 2.52 -10.74
CA ARG A 329 -16.44 1.92 -12.06
C ARG A 329 -16.68 2.97 -13.15
N ALA A 330 -17.52 3.97 -12.87
CA ALA A 330 -17.77 5.06 -13.81
C ALA A 330 -16.52 5.92 -14.07
N ALA A 331 -15.69 6.16 -13.06
CA ALA A 331 -14.42 6.88 -13.20
C ALA A 331 -13.42 6.12 -14.08
N VAL A 332 -13.31 4.79 -13.90
CA VAL A 332 -12.46 3.91 -14.72
C VAL A 332 -12.90 3.93 -16.19
N ILE A 333 -14.21 3.78 -16.46
CA ILE A 333 -14.76 3.84 -17.83
C ILE A 333 -14.42 5.17 -18.48
N LYS A 334 -14.68 6.28 -17.77
CA LYS A 334 -14.39 7.62 -18.28
C LYS A 334 -12.90 7.83 -18.58
N ALA A 335 -12.02 7.33 -17.72
CA ALA A 335 -10.57 7.45 -17.91
C ALA A 335 -10.10 6.61 -19.12
N ARG A 336 -10.58 5.37 -19.24
CA ARG A 336 -10.32 4.48 -20.38
C ARG A 336 -10.75 5.13 -21.71
N ASP A 337 -11.97 5.61 -21.78
CA ASP A 337 -12.54 6.21 -23.00
C ASP A 337 -11.82 7.53 -23.35
N GLY A 338 -11.21 8.18 -22.36
CA GLY A 338 -10.39 9.38 -22.53
C GLY A 338 -8.99 9.13 -23.13
N LEU A 339 -8.52 7.89 -23.23
CA LEU A 339 -7.19 7.57 -23.76
C LEU A 339 -7.07 7.77 -25.29
N GLY A 340 -8.18 7.90 -26.01
CA GLY A 340 -8.18 8.24 -27.45
C GLY A 340 -7.82 7.10 -28.42
N GLY A 341 -7.66 5.87 -27.94
CA GLY A 341 -7.41 4.67 -28.75
C GLY A 341 -8.66 3.81 -29.01
N THR A 342 -8.46 2.64 -29.63
CA THR A 342 -9.49 1.61 -29.80
C THR A 342 -9.51 0.70 -28.58
N VAL A 343 -10.67 0.56 -27.95
CA VAL A 343 -10.86 -0.28 -26.77
C VAL A 343 -11.19 -1.71 -27.19
N HIS A 344 -10.41 -2.68 -26.68
CA HIS A 344 -10.65 -4.10 -26.81
C HIS A 344 -10.95 -4.69 -25.43
N GLU A 345 -12.14 -5.25 -25.26
CA GLU A 345 -12.60 -5.81 -23.97
C GLU A 345 -12.54 -7.34 -24.00
N ALA A 346 -12.23 -7.94 -22.85
CA ALA A 346 -12.41 -9.37 -22.66
C ALA A 346 -13.92 -9.70 -22.65
N ALA A 347 -14.29 -10.88 -23.11
CA ALA A 347 -15.67 -11.39 -23.03
C ALA A 347 -16.01 -11.82 -21.60
N VAL A 348 -16.08 -10.84 -20.70
CA VAL A 348 -16.36 -11.01 -19.27
C VAL A 348 -17.64 -10.25 -18.92
N ASP A 349 -18.58 -10.95 -18.31
CA ASP A 349 -19.80 -10.36 -17.74
C ASP A 349 -19.90 -10.78 -16.27
N GLY A 350 -20.63 -10.02 -15.46
CA GLY A 350 -20.78 -10.30 -14.04
C GLY A 350 -21.72 -9.31 -13.34
N PRO A 351 -22.22 -9.68 -12.16
CA PRO A 351 -23.18 -8.87 -11.43
C PRO A 351 -22.53 -7.59 -10.85
N GLY A 352 -23.40 -6.67 -10.42
CA GLY A 352 -23.01 -5.46 -9.69
C GLY A 352 -22.01 -4.58 -10.45
N ASN A 353 -20.90 -4.26 -9.78
CA ASN A 353 -19.90 -3.34 -10.28
C ASN A 353 -18.81 -4.00 -11.14
N THR A 354 -19.11 -5.14 -11.76
CA THR A 354 -18.19 -5.83 -12.69
C THR A 354 -17.87 -4.95 -13.90
N LEU A 355 -16.59 -4.90 -14.25
CA LEU A 355 -16.08 -4.21 -15.43
C LEU A 355 -15.21 -5.18 -16.23
N ALA A 356 -15.46 -5.31 -17.53
CA ALA A 356 -14.65 -6.14 -18.40
C ALA A 356 -13.22 -5.57 -18.51
N PRO A 357 -12.18 -6.39 -18.25
CA PRO A 357 -10.81 -5.93 -18.45
C PRO A 357 -10.57 -5.53 -19.90
N SER A 358 -9.85 -4.42 -20.08
CA SER A 358 -9.72 -3.75 -21.37
C SER A 358 -8.27 -3.45 -21.73
N LEU A 359 -7.93 -3.59 -23.01
CA LEU A 359 -6.69 -3.11 -23.61
C LEU A 359 -7.02 -2.00 -24.61
N VAL A 360 -6.30 -0.88 -24.54
CA VAL A 360 -6.52 0.28 -25.43
C VAL A 360 -5.36 0.39 -26.41
N LEU A 361 -5.62 0.12 -27.69
CA LEU A 361 -4.64 0.11 -28.76
C LEU A 361 -4.69 1.43 -29.55
N GLY A 362 -3.53 1.93 -29.98
CA GLY A 362 -3.44 3.13 -30.82
C GLY A 362 -3.67 4.45 -30.08
N ALA A 363 -3.69 4.44 -28.74
CA ALA A 363 -3.64 5.65 -27.92
C ALA A 363 -2.24 6.31 -28.02
N ASP A 364 -2.18 7.63 -27.99
CA ASP A 364 -0.90 8.35 -27.94
C ASP A 364 -0.20 8.08 -26.59
N PRO A 365 1.07 7.64 -26.57
CA PRO A 365 1.83 7.45 -25.33
C PRO A 365 1.84 8.64 -24.37
N ALA A 366 1.66 9.87 -24.88
CA ALA A 366 1.57 11.09 -24.08
C ALA A 366 0.23 11.22 -23.32
N ASP A 367 -0.83 10.62 -23.83
CA ASP A 367 -2.17 10.63 -23.21
C ASP A 367 -2.37 9.45 -22.24
N THR A 368 -1.48 8.46 -22.25
CA THR A 368 -1.56 7.26 -21.40
C THR A 368 -0.61 7.33 -20.19
N THR A 369 -0.41 8.51 -19.62
CA THR A 369 0.62 8.75 -18.59
C THR A 369 0.13 8.60 -17.15
N ASP A 370 -1.17 8.78 -16.93
CA ASP A 370 -1.79 8.72 -15.60
C ASP A 370 -2.33 7.32 -15.25
N GLU A 371 -2.47 7.05 -13.94
CA GLU A 371 -3.03 5.81 -13.40
C GLU A 371 -4.56 5.78 -13.54
N ILE A 372 -5.12 4.65 -13.97
CA ILE A 372 -6.58 4.43 -14.07
C ILE A 372 -7.14 3.75 -12.82
N PHE A 373 -6.34 2.91 -12.14
CA PHE A 373 -6.72 2.14 -10.96
C PHE A 373 -7.92 1.20 -11.20
N GLY A 374 -7.89 0.52 -12.34
CA GLY A 374 -8.86 -0.47 -12.75
C GLY A 374 -8.24 -1.40 -13.81
N PRO A 375 -9.01 -2.37 -14.32
CA PRO A 375 -8.53 -3.43 -15.20
C PRO A 375 -8.35 -2.92 -16.64
N VAL A 376 -7.55 -1.87 -16.83
CA VAL A 376 -7.35 -1.18 -18.11
C VAL A 376 -5.87 -0.90 -18.32
N ALA A 377 -5.34 -1.28 -19.48
CA ALA A 377 -3.98 -0.93 -19.87
C ALA A 377 -3.92 -0.38 -21.31
N ALA A 378 -3.03 0.58 -21.53
CA ALA A 378 -2.69 1.04 -22.88
C ALA A 378 -1.66 0.11 -23.52
N VAL A 379 -1.77 -0.14 -24.83
CA VAL A 379 -0.85 -1.02 -25.58
C VAL A 379 -0.02 -0.19 -26.54
N HIS A 380 1.30 -0.32 -26.45
CA HIS A 380 2.27 0.44 -27.22
C HIS A 380 3.25 -0.48 -27.95
N GLY A 381 3.40 -0.27 -29.25
CA GLY A 381 4.41 -0.93 -30.07
C GLY A 381 5.79 -0.27 -29.95
N TYR A 382 6.86 -1.06 -30.02
CA TYR A 382 8.24 -0.57 -30.09
C TYR A 382 9.05 -1.26 -31.19
N ARG A 383 10.05 -0.57 -31.75
CA ARG A 383 10.92 -1.08 -32.83
C ARG A 383 12.26 -1.59 -32.31
N ASP A 384 12.73 -1.02 -31.20
CA ASP A 384 13.94 -1.45 -30.50
C ASP A 384 13.79 -1.30 -28.97
N LEU A 385 14.72 -1.89 -28.22
CA LEU A 385 14.65 -1.88 -26.75
C LEU A 385 14.87 -0.48 -26.14
N ASP A 386 15.47 0.46 -26.88
CA ASP A 386 15.63 1.83 -26.40
C ASP A 386 14.28 2.55 -26.42
N GLU A 387 13.49 2.36 -27.47
CA GLU A 387 12.11 2.82 -27.57
C GLU A 387 11.21 2.14 -26.52
N ALA A 388 11.36 0.83 -26.30
CA ALA A 388 10.60 0.11 -25.26
C ALA A 388 10.84 0.70 -23.86
N VAL A 389 12.10 0.96 -23.51
CA VAL A 389 12.50 1.57 -22.24
C VAL A 389 12.02 3.03 -22.16
N ALA A 390 12.07 3.77 -23.27
CA ALA A 390 11.57 5.14 -23.31
C ALA A 390 10.06 5.20 -23.06
N LEU A 391 9.29 4.27 -23.64
CA LEU A 391 7.85 4.13 -23.39
C LEU A 391 7.56 3.75 -21.93
N ALA A 392 8.31 2.79 -21.37
CA ALA A 392 8.17 2.38 -19.97
C ALA A 392 8.43 3.53 -18.99
N ASN A 393 9.47 4.32 -19.27
CA ASN A 393 9.84 5.50 -18.48
C ASN A 393 9.04 6.76 -18.85
N GLY A 394 8.12 6.68 -19.81
CA GLY A 394 7.32 7.79 -20.31
C GLY A 394 6.17 8.19 -19.37
N THR A 395 6.25 7.86 -18.08
CA THR A 395 5.27 8.23 -17.05
C THR A 395 5.99 8.94 -15.91
N ARG A 396 5.22 9.69 -15.10
CA ARG A 396 5.73 10.35 -13.88
C ARG A 396 5.81 9.39 -12.70
N TYR A 397 5.10 8.28 -12.77
CA TYR A 397 5.10 7.23 -11.75
C TYR A 397 6.38 6.38 -11.83
N GLY A 398 6.68 5.66 -10.77
CA GLY A 398 7.84 4.78 -10.68
C GLY A 398 7.72 3.81 -9.51
N LEU A 399 6.62 3.04 -9.46
CA LEU A 399 6.38 2.07 -8.41
C LEU A 399 6.90 0.67 -8.81
N GLU A 400 6.27 0.04 -9.80
CA GLU A 400 6.69 -1.26 -10.33
C GLU A 400 6.91 -1.24 -11.84
N GLY A 401 7.69 -2.22 -12.31
CA GLY A 401 7.88 -2.52 -13.72
C GLY A 401 8.04 -4.02 -13.95
N TYR A 402 7.84 -4.45 -15.18
CA TYR A 402 7.85 -5.85 -15.54
C TYR A 402 8.55 -6.05 -16.89
N VAL A 403 9.33 -7.13 -17.02
CA VAL A 403 9.97 -7.53 -18.27
C VAL A 403 9.80 -9.02 -18.46
N ILE A 404 9.38 -9.47 -19.64
CA ILE A 404 9.27 -10.90 -20.00
C ILE A 404 10.18 -11.19 -21.19
N GLY A 405 11.02 -12.20 -21.10
CA GLY A 405 11.97 -12.63 -22.15
C GLY A 405 12.59 -13.99 -21.83
N THR A 406 13.05 -14.73 -22.85
CA THR A 406 13.65 -16.07 -22.65
C THR A 406 15.15 -15.98 -22.38
N ASP A 407 15.84 -14.99 -22.94
CA ASP A 407 17.17 -14.54 -22.51
C ASP A 407 17.05 -13.69 -21.24
N VAL A 408 17.27 -14.34 -20.10
CA VAL A 408 17.16 -13.70 -18.78
C VAL A 408 18.20 -12.60 -18.58
N ASP A 409 19.41 -12.73 -19.14
CA ASP A 409 20.46 -11.72 -18.99
C ASP A 409 20.09 -10.45 -19.76
N ALA A 410 19.56 -10.60 -20.98
CA ALA A 410 19.04 -9.49 -21.76
C ALA A 410 17.82 -8.84 -21.08
N ALA A 411 16.89 -9.64 -20.55
CA ALA A 411 15.73 -9.14 -19.83
C ALA A 411 16.12 -8.38 -18.56
N LEU A 412 17.09 -8.87 -17.79
CA LEU A 412 17.65 -8.18 -16.62
C LEU A 412 18.38 -6.88 -17.03
N ALA A 413 19.10 -6.88 -18.15
CA ALA A 413 19.74 -5.68 -18.68
C ALA A 413 18.70 -4.60 -19.06
N THR A 414 17.59 -4.99 -19.67
CA THR A 414 16.45 -4.10 -19.96
C THR A 414 15.79 -3.61 -18.66
N ALA A 415 15.53 -4.51 -17.72
CA ALA A 415 14.89 -4.19 -16.44
C ALA A 415 15.65 -3.11 -15.65
N ARG A 416 16.99 -3.17 -15.63
CA ARG A 416 17.86 -2.16 -14.98
C ARG A 416 17.72 -0.75 -15.56
N ARG A 417 17.12 -0.60 -16.74
CA ARG A 417 16.90 0.69 -17.40
C ARG A 417 15.51 1.29 -17.13
N VAL A 418 14.60 0.50 -16.56
CA VAL A 418 13.26 0.94 -16.16
C VAL A 418 13.35 1.69 -14.82
N ARG A 419 12.75 2.87 -14.75
CA ARG A 419 12.76 3.76 -13.58
C ARG A 419 11.55 3.46 -12.70
N ALA A 420 11.62 2.34 -11.99
CA ALA A 420 10.64 1.94 -11.00
C ALA A 420 11.34 1.44 -9.74
N GLY A 421 10.59 1.37 -8.64
CA GLY A 421 11.13 0.87 -7.38
C GLY A 421 11.46 -0.61 -7.39
N GLU A 422 10.60 -1.42 -8.00
CA GLU A 422 10.81 -2.85 -8.19
C GLU A 422 10.54 -3.24 -9.65
N VAL A 423 11.46 -3.97 -10.28
CA VAL A 423 11.27 -4.46 -11.66
C VAL A 423 11.39 -5.98 -11.68
N LYS A 424 10.31 -6.67 -12.06
CA LYS A 424 10.23 -8.13 -12.05
C LYS A 424 10.49 -8.70 -13.45
N VAL A 425 11.49 -9.56 -13.57
CA VAL A 425 11.76 -10.32 -14.79
C VAL A 425 11.04 -11.66 -14.73
N ASN A 426 10.27 -12.00 -15.75
CA ASN A 426 9.58 -13.29 -15.88
C ASN A 426 8.62 -13.62 -14.73
N GLY A 427 7.90 -12.61 -14.19
CA GLY A 427 6.91 -12.82 -13.15
C GLY A 427 5.89 -11.69 -13.02
N SER A 428 4.74 -12.02 -12.42
CA SER A 428 3.57 -11.16 -12.16
C SER A 428 3.15 -11.20 -10.68
N SER A 429 3.99 -11.73 -9.79
CA SER A 429 3.63 -12.00 -8.39
C SER A 429 3.26 -10.73 -7.63
N ILE A 430 2.26 -10.85 -6.75
CA ILE A 430 1.88 -9.81 -5.79
C ILE A 430 2.97 -9.56 -4.73
N MET A 431 3.81 -10.56 -4.47
CA MET A 431 4.92 -10.45 -3.52
C MET A 431 6.10 -9.71 -4.14
N SER A 432 6.88 -9.04 -3.30
CA SER A 432 8.18 -8.51 -3.72
C SER A 432 9.18 -9.64 -3.94
N LEU A 433 10.21 -9.39 -4.74
CA LEU A 433 11.25 -10.35 -5.12
C LEU A 433 11.98 -10.92 -3.90
N HIS A 434 12.03 -10.15 -2.81
CA HIS A 434 12.53 -10.61 -1.53
C HIS A 434 11.83 -9.88 -0.37
N LEU A 435 11.63 -10.56 0.75
CA LEU A 435 10.94 -9.98 1.91
C LEU A 435 11.74 -8.85 2.59
N PHE A 436 13.06 -8.92 2.54
CA PHE A 436 13.97 -7.98 3.20
C PHE A 436 14.59 -6.95 2.25
N THR A 437 14.06 -6.80 1.05
CA THR A 437 14.40 -5.64 0.21
C THR A 437 13.45 -4.47 0.50
N PRO A 438 13.90 -3.23 0.31
CA PRO A 438 13.02 -2.07 0.32
C PRO A 438 11.86 -2.25 -0.66
N ARG A 439 10.75 -1.56 -0.40
CA ARG A 439 9.68 -1.27 -1.34
C ARG A 439 9.76 0.21 -1.66
N PRO A 440 10.62 0.62 -2.61
CA PRO A 440 10.80 2.02 -2.93
C PRO A 440 9.72 2.50 -3.90
N ALA A 441 9.45 3.80 -3.86
CA ALA A 441 8.58 4.48 -4.80
C ALA A 441 9.34 5.68 -5.40
N TRP A 442 9.31 5.81 -6.73
CA TRP A 442 10.00 6.85 -7.48
C TRP A 442 9.03 7.84 -8.13
N GLY A 443 9.54 9.03 -8.47
CA GLY A 443 8.75 10.06 -9.13
C GLY A 443 7.57 10.51 -8.27
N ILE A 444 6.37 10.49 -8.83
CA ILE A 444 5.15 10.82 -8.07
C ILE A 444 4.51 9.62 -7.37
N SER A 445 5.12 8.43 -7.43
CA SER A 445 4.62 7.23 -6.73
C SER A 445 4.86 7.27 -5.23
N GLY A 446 5.70 8.18 -4.70
CA GLY A 446 5.90 8.24 -3.26
C GLY A 446 7.12 9.00 -2.80
N TYR A 447 7.29 9.02 -1.47
CA TYR A 447 8.44 9.55 -0.74
C TYR A 447 8.76 8.62 0.41
N SER A 448 10.07 8.38 0.64
CA SER A 448 10.56 7.34 1.55
C SER A 448 10.14 5.94 1.11
N GLU A 449 10.96 4.96 1.46
CA GLU A 449 10.71 3.56 1.13
C GLU A 449 9.82 2.96 2.23
N GLU A 450 8.82 2.16 1.85
CA GLU A 450 8.28 1.15 2.75
C GLU A 450 9.14 -0.12 2.72
N GLY A 451 8.90 -1.06 3.63
CA GLY A 451 9.59 -2.34 3.65
C GLY A 451 9.68 -2.91 5.04
N THR A 452 10.36 -4.04 5.18
CA THR A 452 10.46 -4.75 6.47
C THR A 452 11.29 -3.97 7.48
N ALA A 453 12.41 -3.36 7.06
CA ALA A 453 13.23 -2.52 7.95
C ALA A 453 12.90 -1.04 7.75
N GLU A 454 12.63 -0.64 6.51
CA GLU A 454 12.51 0.73 6.05
C GLU A 454 11.34 1.45 6.73
N THR A 455 10.18 0.78 6.85
CA THR A 455 9.02 1.36 7.55
C THR A 455 9.26 1.51 9.06
N LEU A 456 9.96 0.56 9.70
CA LEU A 456 10.33 0.69 11.11
C LEU A 456 11.28 1.88 11.32
N LEU A 457 12.32 1.96 10.49
CA LEU A 457 13.31 3.03 10.53
C LEU A 457 12.70 4.40 10.24
N PHE A 458 11.70 4.50 9.36
CA PHE A 458 10.96 5.72 9.07
C PHE A 458 10.32 6.33 10.34
N PHE A 459 9.76 5.51 11.22
CA PHE A 459 9.13 5.98 12.46
C PHE A 459 10.14 6.39 13.55
N THR A 460 11.44 6.37 13.25
CA THR A 460 12.49 6.75 14.18
C THR A 460 13.48 7.74 13.56
N ASN A 461 14.30 8.37 14.40
CA ASN A 461 15.47 9.14 13.97
C ASN A 461 16.71 8.70 14.75
N PRO A 462 17.91 8.66 14.13
CA PRO A 462 19.11 8.31 14.86
C PRO A 462 19.56 9.45 15.78
N ARG A 463 19.94 9.09 16.99
CA ARG A 463 20.72 9.88 17.95
C ARG A 463 22.12 9.26 18.03
N VAL A 464 23.14 10.10 17.95
CA VAL A 464 24.54 9.68 18.02
C VAL A 464 25.12 10.14 19.36
N VAL A 465 25.66 9.21 20.14
CA VAL A 465 26.21 9.47 21.48
C VAL A 465 27.61 8.88 21.56
N GLY A 466 28.57 9.68 21.99
CA GLY A 466 29.95 9.24 22.17
C GLY A 466 30.77 10.27 22.93
N VAL A 467 31.98 9.89 23.34
CA VAL A 467 32.91 10.78 24.03
C VAL A 467 33.74 11.55 22.98
N GLU A 468 33.58 12.87 22.95
CA GLU A 468 34.32 13.78 22.07
C GLU A 468 35.85 13.69 22.32
N GLY A 469 36.64 13.88 21.25
CA GLY A 469 38.09 14.09 21.36
C GLY A 469 38.39 15.59 21.28
N GLY A 470 39.36 16.09 22.05
CA GLY A 470 39.56 17.53 22.32
C GLY A 470 40.05 18.43 21.16
N PHE A 471 39.58 18.25 19.93
CA PHE A 471 39.88 19.14 18.82
C PHE A 471 38.79 20.21 18.68
N ALA A 472 39.12 21.46 19.01
CA ALA A 472 38.26 22.61 18.70
C ALA A 472 38.96 23.53 17.68
N LEU A 473 38.22 24.04 16.70
CA LEU A 473 38.76 24.94 15.66
C LEU A 473 39.36 26.25 16.22
N HIS A 474 39.04 26.59 17.47
CA HIS A 474 39.51 27.80 18.14
C HIS A 474 40.42 27.53 19.35
N SER A 475 40.69 26.26 19.68
CA SER A 475 41.75 25.96 20.65
C SER A 475 43.09 26.25 19.97
N ARG A 476 43.62 27.46 20.19
CA ARG A 476 45.04 27.75 19.93
C ARG A 476 45.84 26.89 20.91
N ALA A 477 46.77 26.11 20.36
CA ALA A 477 47.78 25.41 21.14
C ALA A 477 48.62 26.38 21.98
#